data_AF-A0A9P6FSP2-F1
#
_entry.id   AF-A0A9P6FSP2-F1
#
_cell.length_a   1.000
_cell.length_b   1.000
_cell.length_c   1.000
_cell.angle_alpha   90.00
_cell.angle_beta   90.00
_cell.angle_gamma   90.00
#
_symmetry.space_group_name_H-M   'P 1'
#
loop_
_entity.id
_entity.type
_entity.pdbx_description
1 polymer ?
#
loop_
_entity_poly.entity_id
_entity_poly.type
_entity_poly.pdbx_seq_one_letter_code
_entity_poly.pdbx_strand_id
1 'polypeptide(L)'
;MDAKKASRTSGDGRDKSTGKGKKQEDEPVPSGMIAWAHKIIDRKEEITMVNFSNAFGFTREEDAHVALMSLLSSHLLPARARNAAIKTYELWRKNEGIVFWAWRSAGRKVDVSTGMTVEDLVDRG
;
A
#
# COMPACT_ATOMS: atom_id res chain seq x y z
N MET A 1 -40.05 45.70 44.65
CA MET A 1 -40.76 46.35 43.54
C MET A 1 -40.01 45.99 42.26
N ASP A 2 -40.46 44.95 41.56
CA ASP A 2 -41.16 45.05 40.25
C ASP A 2 -40.15 45.19 39.10
N ALA A 3 -39.76 44.12 38.41
CA ALA A 3 -40.48 43.38 37.36
C ALA A 3 -40.70 44.17 36.05
N LYS A 4 -39.99 43.78 34.97
CA LYS A 4 -40.49 43.56 33.58
C LYS A 4 -39.31 43.38 32.60
N LYS A 5 -39.26 42.26 31.86
CA LYS A 5 -39.63 42.06 30.42
C LYS A 5 -38.75 42.88 29.45
N ALA A 6 -38.29 42.43 28.27
CA ALA A 6 -38.35 41.21 27.46
C ALA A 6 -37.26 41.40 26.36
N SER A 7 -36.67 40.37 25.74
CA SER A 7 -36.93 39.92 24.35
C SER A 7 -35.76 39.00 23.95
N ARG A 8 -35.96 37.71 23.66
CA ARG A 8 -36.25 37.09 22.36
C ARG A 8 -35.11 37.15 21.31
N THR A 9 -34.53 35.95 21.11
CA THR A 9 -34.21 35.25 19.84
C THR A 9 -33.14 35.81 18.88
N SER A 10 -32.04 35.07 18.77
CA SER A 10 -31.46 34.48 17.54
C SER A 10 -30.51 33.37 18.04
N GLY A 11 -30.64 32.09 17.72
CA GLY A 11 -30.81 31.56 16.38
C GLY A 11 -29.43 31.47 15.73
N ASP A 12 -28.57 30.56 16.19
CA ASP A 12 -27.44 30.10 15.40
C ASP A 12 -27.26 28.59 15.62
N GLY A 13 -27.67 27.84 14.61
CA GLY A 13 -27.64 26.39 14.57
C GLY A 13 -26.20 25.92 14.55
N ARG A 14 -25.71 25.48 15.71
CA ARG A 14 -24.47 24.69 15.79
C ARG A 14 -24.80 23.28 15.30
N ASP A 15 -24.78 23.14 13.98
CA ASP A 15 -24.83 21.88 13.25
C ASP A 15 -23.67 20.99 13.73
N LYS A 16 -23.93 20.11 14.71
CA LYS A 16 -23.07 18.98 15.01
C LYS A 16 -23.32 17.92 13.95
N SER A 17 -22.89 18.20 12.72
CA SER A 17 -22.61 17.17 11.74
C SER A 17 -21.45 16.34 12.28
N THR A 18 -21.81 15.36 13.11
CA THR A 18 -21.00 14.19 13.43
C THR A 18 -20.86 13.41 12.13
N GLY A 19 -19.94 13.88 11.29
CA GLY A 19 -19.40 13.09 10.20
C GLY A 19 -18.84 11.82 10.82
N LYS A 20 -19.64 10.75 10.77
CA LYS A 20 -19.19 9.36 10.84
C LYS A 20 -18.05 9.26 9.83
N GLY A 21 -16.82 9.43 10.30
CA GLY A 21 -15.64 8.99 9.59
C GLY A 21 -15.89 7.51 9.33
N LYS A 22 -16.14 7.16 8.07
CA LYS A 22 -16.07 5.78 7.62
C LYS A 22 -14.75 5.27 8.15
N LYS A 23 -14.78 4.33 9.10
CA LYS A 23 -13.66 3.42 9.29
C LYS A 23 -13.49 2.80 7.92
N GLN A 24 -12.48 3.26 7.18
CA GLN A 24 -11.92 2.44 6.12
C GLN A 24 -11.62 1.13 6.84
N GLU A 25 -12.38 0.10 6.50
CA GLU A 25 -12.01 -1.26 6.84
C GLU A 25 -10.66 -1.43 6.16
N ASP A 26 -9.59 -1.20 6.94
CA ASP A 26 -8.23 -1.59 6.58
C ASP A 26 -8.36 -3.05 6.17
N GLU A 27 -8.29 -3.31 4.87
CA GLU A 27 -8.27 -4.67 4.37
C GLU A 27 -7.15 -5.38 5.14
N PRO A 28 -7.46 -6.49 5.83
CA PRO A 28 -6.47 -7.14 6.65
C PRO A 28 -5.31 -7.56 5.76
N VAL A 29 -4.12 -7.03 6.04
CA VAL A 29 -2.88 -7.46 5.36
C VAL A 29 -2.87 -8.99 5.36
N PRO A 30 -2.74 -9.65 4.19
CA PRO A 30 -2.80 -11.10 4.12
C PRO A 30 -1.82 -11.72 5.12
N SER A 31 -2.27 -12.68 5.93
CA SER A 31 -1.46 -13.24 7.03
C SER A 31 -0.11 -13.81 6.54
N GLY A 32 -0.04 -14.24 5.28
CA GLY A 32 1.19 -14.67 4.62
C GLY A 32 2.24 -13.55 4.46
N MET A 33 1.83 -12.31 4.21
CA MET A 33 2.74 -11.16 4.10
C MET A 33 3.35 -10.78 5.44
N ILE A 34 2.57 -10.84 6.51
CA ILE A 34 3.04 -10.60 7.88
C ILE A 34 4.05 -11.68 8.29
N ALA A 35 3.71 -12.96 8.08
CA ALA A 35 4.61 -14.07 8.39
C ALA A 35 5.93 -13.99 7.60
N TRP A 36 5.86 -13.61 6.32
CA TRP A 36 7.05 -13.36 5.51
C TRP A 36 7.90 -12.22 6.08
N ALA A 37 7.29 -11.09 6.45
CA ALA A 37 8.00 -9.95 7.00
C ALA A 37 8.70 -10.29 8.33
N HIS A 38 8.05 -11.05 9.22
CA HIS A 38 8.69 -11.57 10.44
C HIS A 38 9.91 -12.42 10.11
N LYS A 39 9.81 -13.33 9.13
CA LYS A 39 10.93 -14.17 8.70
C LYS A 39 12.13 -13.36 8.20
N ILE A 40 11.89 -12.29 7.45
CA ILE A 40 12.96 -11.38 6.98
C ILE A 40 13.61 -10.65 8.17
N ILE A 41 12.79 -10.15 9.10
CA ILE A 41 13.27 -9.45 10.31
C ILE A 41 14.09 -10.38 11.21
N ASP A 42 13.62 -11.62 11.41
CA ASP A 42 14.31 -12.63 12.23
C ASP A 42 15.67 -13.02 11.66
N ARG A 43 15.79 -12.98 10.32
CA ARG A 43 17.05 -13.17 9.59
C ARG A 43 17.96 -11.95 9.64
N LYS A 44 17.51 -10.84 10.23
CA LYS A 44 18.19 -9.52 10.23
C LYS A 44 18.40 -8.99 8.81
N GLU A 45 17.57 -9.41 7.88
CA GLU A 45 17.52 -8.88 6.52
C GLU A 45 16.61 -7.65 6.47
N GLU A 46 16.77 -6.85 5.43
CA GLU A 46 15.96 -5.65 5.23
C GLU A 46 14.76 -5.93 4.32
N ILE A 47 13.58 -5.43 4.70
CA ILE A 47 12.40 -5.44 3.83
C ILE A 47 12.60 -4.35 2.77
N THR A 48 12.68 -4.75 1.51
CA THR A 48 12.87 -3.85 0.37
C THR A 48 11.74 -4.01 -0.63
N MET A 49 11.51 -3.01 -1.49
CA MET A 49 10.50 -3.15 -2.54
C MET A 49 10.85 -4.31 -3.49
N VAL A 50 12.13 -4.54 -3.75
CA VAL A 50 12.60 -5.60 -4.65
C VAL A 50 12.28 -6.99 -4.10
N ASN A 51 12.70 -7.30 -2.86
CA ASN A 51 12.44 -8.62 -2.29
C ASN A 51 10.95 -8.87 -2.02
N PHE A 52 10.22 -7.83 -1.62
CA PHE A 52 8.77 -7.88 -1.44
C PHE A 52 8.06 -8.19 -2.77
N SER A 53 8.36 -7.43 -3.83
CA SER A 53 7.74 -7.63 -5.13
C SER A 53 8.06 -9.00 -5.73
N ASN A 54 9.28 -9.51 -5.51
CA ASN A 54 9.68 -10.86 -5.94
C ASN A 54 8.94 -11.94 -5.14
N ALA A 55 8.79 -11.79 -3.83
CA ALA A 55 8.15 -12.78 -2.97
C ALA A 55 6.66 -12.94 -3.28
N PHE A 56 5.97 -11.86 -3.66
CA PHE A 56 4.52 -11.85 -3.91
C PHE A 56 4.16 -11.71 -5.39
N GLY A 57 5.13 -11.73 -6.30
CA GLY A 57 4.89 -11.70 -7.74
C GLY A 57 4.31 -10.39 -8.27
N PHE A 58 4.53 -9.27 -7.58
CA PHE A 58 4.03 -7.98 -8.06
C PHE A 58 4.75 -7.54 -9.33
N THR A 59 3.96 -7.15 -10.33
CA THR A 59 4.47 -6.70 -11.64
C THR A 59 4.26 -5.22 -11.90
N ARG A 60 3.41 -4.56 -11.09
CA ARG A 60 3.09 -3.14 -11.18
C ARG A 60 3.56 -2.41 -9.93
N GLU A 61 4.08 -1.19 -10.11
CA GLU A 61 4.55 -0.37 -9.00
C GLU A 61 3.41 -0.05 -8.03
N GLU A 62 2.25 0.34 -8.57
CA GLU A 62 1.15 0.85 -7.75
C GLU A 62 0.63 -0.21 -6.78
N ASP A 63 0.42 -1.43 -7.29
CA ASP A 63 -0.08 -2.56 -6.49
C ASP A 63 0.94 -2.96 -5.41
N ALA A 64 2.22 -3.06 -5.79
CA ALA A 64 3.30 -3.38 -4.86
C ALA A 64 3.47 -2.31 -3.79
N HIS A 65 3.38 -1.03 -4.18
CA HIS A 65 3.46 0.10 -3.27
C HIS A 65 2.35 0.07 -2.23
N VAL A 66 1.10 -0.06 -2.66
CA VAL A 66 -0.06 -0.10 -1.76
C VAL A 66 0.06 -1.28 -0.79
N ALA A 67 0.39 -2.48 -1.30
CA ALA A 67 0.54 -3.67 -0.47
C ALA A 67 1.70 -3.55 0.53
N LEU A 68 2.85 -3.02 0.12
CA LEU A 68 3.99 -2.81 1.01
C LEU A 68 3.68 -1.75 2.08
N MET A 69 3.05 -0.64 1.71
CA MET A 69 2.70 0.41 2.69
C MET A 69 1.65 -0.09 3.68
N SER A 70 0.68 -0.89 3.24
CA SER A 70 -0.29 -1.54 4.14
C SER A 70 0.41 -2.49 5.12
N LEU A 71 1.31 -3.34 4.62
CA LEU A 71 2.15 -4.23 5.45
C LEU A 71 2.97 -3.43 6.48
N LEU A 72 3.65 -2.38 6.06
CA LEU A 72 4.49 -1.54 6.93
C LEU A 72 3.70 -0.63 7.87
N SER A 73 2.39 -0.48 7.66
CA SER A 73 1.48 0.20 8.59
C SER A 73 0.95 -0.75 9.67
N SER A 74 1.07 -2.06 9.47
CA SER A 74 0.61 -3.07 10.43
C SER A 74 1.32 -2.97 11.77
N HIS A 75 0.54 -2.97 12.86
CA HIS A 75 1.03 -2.99 14.25
C HIS A 75 1.67 -4.33 14.65
N LEU A 76 1.52 -5.36 13.83
CA LEU A 76 2.12 -6.67 14.06
C LEU A 76 3.64 -6.67 13.79
N LEU A 77 4.15 -5.70 13.03
CA LEU A 77 5.58 -5.56 12.77
C LEU A 77 6.26 -4.62 13.77
N PRO A 78 7.51 -4.93 14.20
CA PRO A 78 8.28 -4.05 15.07
C PRO A 78 8.46 -2.65 14.46
N ALA A 79 8.15 -1.59 15.24
CA ALA A 79 8.20 -0.21 14.76
C ALA A 79 9.55 0.19 14.16
N ARG A 80 10.66 -0.30 14.72
CA ARG A 80 12.01 -0.05 14.20
C ARG A 80 12.19 -0.61 12.79
N ALA A 81 11.71 -1.83 12.53
CA ALA A 81 11.81 -2.46 11.22
C ALA A 81 10.93 -1.73 10.19
N ARG A 82 9.70 -1.33 10.58
CA ARG A 82 8.80 -0.54 9.73
C ARG A 82 9.44 0.77 9.30
N ASN A 83 9.95 1.54 10.26
CA ASN A 83 10.55 2.85 9.99
C ASN A 83 11.83 2.74 9.15
N ALA A 84 12.63 1.69 9.35
CA ALA A 84 13.80 1.43 8.50
C ALA A 84 13.38 1.10 7.06
N ALA A 85 12.45 0.16 6.89
CA ALA A 85 11.94 -0.25 5.59
C ALA A 85 11.29 0.90 4.81
N ILE A 86 10.52 1.78 5.49
CA ILE A 86 9.93 2.98 4.86
C ILE A 86 11.03 3.91 4.32
N LYS A 87 12.05 4.22 5.14
CA LYS A 87 13.15 5.09 4.71
C LYS A 87 13.93 4.52 3.54
N THR A 88 14.24 3.23 3.59
CA THR A 88 14.94 2.53 2.53
C THR A 88 14.11 2.50 1.25
N TYR A 89 12.80 2.27 1.37
CA TYR A 89 11.89 2.35 0.24
C TYR A 89 11.85 3.75 -0.39
N GLU A 90 11.71 4.82 0.40
CA GLU A 90 11.68 6.18 -0.12
C GLU A 90 12.97 6.57 -0.84
N LEU A 91 14.12 6.17 -0.30
CA LEU A 91 15.42 6.39 -0.92
C LEU A 91 15.54 5.61 -2.23
N TRP A 92 15.22 4.31 -2.19
CA TRP A 92 15.25 3.44 -3.37
C TRP A 92 14.33 3.96 -4.47
N ARG A 93 13.12 4.42 -4.13
CA ARG A 93 12.14 4.93 -5.10
C ARG A 93 12.67 6.14 -5.87
N LYS A 94 13.41 7.03 -5.20
CA LYS A 94 13.99 8.24 -5.81
C LYS A 94 15.18 7.94 -6.71
N ASN A 95 15.94 6.88 -6.44
CA ASN A 95 17.19 6.58 -7.13
C ASN A 95 17.02 5.53 -8.23
N GLU A 96 16.44 4.37 -7.88
CA GLU A 96 16.47 3.15 -8.70
C GLU A 96 15.07 2.65 -9.07
N GLY A 97 14.04 3.10 -8.35
CA GLY A 97 12.68 2.58 -8.49
C GLY A 97 12.12 2.68 -9.92
N ILE A 98 12.33 3.83 -10.58
CA ILE A 98 11.86 4.05 -11.95
C ILE A 98 12.47 3.03 -12.92
N VAL A 99 13.79 2.81 -12.83
CA VAL A 99 14.51 1.89 -13.72
C VAL A 99 14.05 0.45 -13.50
N PHE A 100 13.90 0.05 -12.24
CA PHE A 100 13.43 -1.28 -11.88
C PHE A 100 12.04 -1.59 -12.43
N TRP A 101 11.08 -0.68 -12.25
CA TRP A 101 9.71 -0.88 -12.71
C TRP A 101 9.58 -0.79 -14.23
N ALA A 102 10.38 0.06 -14.89
CA ALA A 102 10.48 0.10 -16.34
C ALA A 102 10.99 -1.24 -16.90
N TRP A 103 12.08 -1.78 -16.32
CA TRP A 103 12.64 -3.07 -16.72
C TRP A 103 11.65 -4.22 -16.51
N ARG A 104 11.01 -4.27 -15.34
CA ARG A 104 10.02 -5.31 -15.01
C ARG A 104 8.80 -5.28 -15.93
N SER A 105 8.30 -4.08 -16.24
CA SER A 105 7.20 -3.88 -17.18
C SER A 105 7.58 -4.29 -18.61
N ALA A 106 8.82 -4.02 -19.04
CA ALA A 106 9.33 -4.43 -20.33
C ALA A 106 9.49 -5.96 -20.45
N GLY A 107 10.07 -6.61 -19.43
CA GLY A 107 10.23 -8.06 -19.40
C GLY A 107 8.89 -8.80 -19.53
N ARG A 108 7.83 -8.28 -18.90
CA ARG A 108 6.48 -8.84 -19.06
C ARG A 108 5.90 -8.67 -20.47
N LYS A 109 6.12 -7.51 -21.11
CA LYS A 109 5.66 -7.29 -22.50
C LYS A 109 6.30 -8.29 -23.46
N VAL A 110 7.58 -8.61 -23.25
CA VAL A 110 8.28 -9.64 -24.03
C VAL A 110 7.66 -11.00 -23.78
N ASP A 111 7.50 -11.42 -22.52
CA ASP A 111 6.96 -12.74 -22.17
C ASP A 111 5.55 -12.97 -22.72
N VAL A 112 4.65 -11.99 -22.61
CA VAL A 112 3.30 -12.06 -23.17
C VAL A 112 3.33 -12.15 -24.71
N SER A 113 4.21 -11.39 -25.37
CA SER A 113 4.32 -11.44 -26.83
C SER A 113 4.86 -12.79 -27.31
N THR A 114 5.83 -13.37 -26.60
CA THR A 114 6.38 -14.69 -26.93
C THR A 114 5.36 -15.80 -26.69
N GLY A 115 4.60 -15.75 -25.59
CA GLY A 115 3.52 -16.70 -25.30
C GLY A 115 2.45 -16.74 -26.40
N MET A 116 1.97 -15.57 -26.83
CA MET A 116 0.98 -15.48 -27.92
C MET A 116 1.50 -15.98 -29.26
N THR A 117 2.78 -15.76 -29.56
CA THR A 117 3.37 -16.20 -30.84
C THR A 117 3.54 -17.72 -30.90
N VAL A 118 3.85 -18.35 -29.76
CA VAL A 118 3.98 -19.81 -29.66
C VAL A 118 2.61 -20.49 -29.76
N GLU A 119 1.59 -19.95 -29.10
CA GLU A 119 0.22 -20.49 -29.21
C GLU A 119 -0.32 -20.39 -30.66
N ASP A 120 -0.11 -19.27 -31.37
CA ASP A 120 -0.55 -19.11 -32.77
C ASP A 120 0.22 -20.03 -33.77
N LEU A 121 1.42 -20.48 -33.41
CA LEU A 121 2.20 -21.45 -34.20
C LEU A 121 1.80 -22.89 -33.95
N VAL A 122 1.37 -23.24 -32.73
CA VAL A 122 0.95 -24.60 -32.36
C VAL A 122 -0.47 -24.89 -32.85
N ASP A 123 -1.39 -23.91 -32.82
CA ASP A 123 -2.77 -24.09 -33.32
C ASP A 123 -2.90 -24.13 -34.85
N ARG A 124 -1.80 -23.88 -35.59
CA ARG A 124 -1.75 -23.93 -37.07
C ARG A 124 -1.02 -25.14 -37.64
N GLY A 125 -0.51 -26.05 -36.81
CA GLY A 125 0.16 -27.30 -37.22
C GLY A 125 -0.76 -28.51 -37.09
#